data_AF-A0A453ISJ4-F1
#
_entry.id   AF-A0A453ISJ4-F1
#
_cell.length_a   1.000
_cell.length_b   1.000
_cell.length_c   1.000
_cell.angle_alpha   90.00
_cell.angle_beta   90.00
_cell.angle_gamma   90.00
#
_symmetry.space_group_name_H-M   'P 1'
#
loop_
_entity.id
_entity.type
_entity.pdbx_description
1 polymer ?
#
loop_
_entity_poly.entity_id
_entity_poly.type
_entity_poly.pdbx_seq_one_letter_code
_entity_poly.pdbx_strand_id
1 'polypeptide(L)'
;VRVKEKKAAPTAPPKFSKAARRFYNENIKEHEPQRLAKVLAAAGVASRRTCEELIFQGKVTVNGSVCTAPQTKVDISKDSIYVNGNRISKKLPPKLYFAVNKPKGVYLLIR
;
A
#
# COMPACT_ATOMS: atom_id res chain seq x y z
N VAL A 1 -28.49 -19.18 8.85
CA VAL A 1 -28.30 -18.43 7.58
C VAL A 1 -26.84 -17.99 7.47
N ARG A 2 -25.98 -18.78 6.81
CA ARG A 2 -24.56 -18.44 6.60
C ARG A 2 -24.46 -17.68 5.27
N VAL A 3 -24.31 -16.37 5.34
CA VAL A 3 -24.07 -15.51 4.17
C VAL A 3 -22.67 -15.83 3.64
N LYS A 4 -22.61 -16.56 2.52
CA LYS A 4 -21.37 -16.81 1.78
C LYS A 4 -20.87 -15.46 1.27
N GLU A 5 -19.78 -14.96 1.83
CA GLU A 5 -19.05 -13.81 1.28
C GLU A 5 -18.55 -14.17 -0.13
N LYS A 6 -19.18 -13.57 -1.15
CA LYS A 6 -18.75 -13.70 -2.54
C LYS A 6 -17.40 -12.98 -2.70
N LYS A 7 -16.31 -13.73 -2.82
CA LYS A 7 -15.04 -13.20 -3.33
C LYS A 7 -15.27 -12.73 -4.77
N ALA A 8 -15.23 -11.41 -4.98
CA ALA A 8 -15.20 -10.83 -6.32
C ALA A 8 -13.90 -11.25 -7.02
N ALA A 9 -14.03 -11.90 -8.18
CA ALA A 9 -12.91 -12.30 -9.03
C ALA A 9 -12.17 -11.05 -9.57
N PRO A 10 -10.86 -11.14 -9.86
CA PRO A 10 -10.11 -10.03 -10.46
C PRO A 10 -10.61 -9.82 -11.89
N THR A 11 -11.53 -8.87 -12.06
CA THR A 11 -12.10 -8.53 -13.35
C THR A 11 -11.07 -7.66 -14.09
N ALA A 12 -10.71 -8.05 -15.31
CA ALA A 12 -9.76 -7.31 -16.14
C ALA A 12 -10.13 -5.80 -16.19
N PRO A 13 -9.14 -4.88 -16.15
CA PRO A 13 -9.44 -3.45 -16.11
C PRO A 13 -10.24 -3.06 -17.37
N PRO A 14 -11.44 -2.50 -17.22
CA PRO A 14 -12.28 -2.17 -18.38
C PRO A 14 -11.62 -1.08 -19.24
N LYS A 15 -11.87 -1.12 -20.56
CA LYS A 15 -11.38 -0.10 -21.50
C LYS A 15 -12.19 1.20 -21.33
N PHE A 16 -11.80 2.01 -20.35
CA PHE A 16 -12.49 3.23 -19.96
C PHE A 16 -11.97 4.51 -20.64
N SER A 17 -12.88 5.48 -20.84
CA SER A 17 -12.56 6.89 -21.13
C SER A 17 -11.78 7.55 -19.98
N LYS A 18 -11.11 8.68 -20.22
CA LYS A 18 -10.30 9.38 -19.18
C LYS A 18 -11.08 9.63 -17.88
N ALA A 19 -12.37 9.96 -17.96
CA ALA A 19 -13.24 10.20 -16.81
C ALA A 19 -13.51 8.90 -16.02
N ALA A 20 -13.91 7.82 -16.70
CA ALA A 20 -14.16 6.54 -16.06
C ALA A 20 -12.88 5.93 -15.45
N ARG A 21 -11.70 6.26 -16.00
CA ARG A 21 -10.40 5.87 -15.46
C ARG A 21 -10.05 6.57 -14.13
N ARG A 22 -10.46 7.84 -13.96
CA ARG A 22 -10.34 8.55 -12.67
C ARG A 22 -11.23 7.90 -11.61
N PHE A 23 -12.51 7.71 -11.93
CA PHE A 23 -13.47 7.06 -11.05
C PHE A 23 -13.02 5.68 -10.57
N TYR A 24 -12.47 4.85 -11.47
CA TYR A 24 -11.98 3.52 -11.12
C TYR A 24 -10.76 3.55 -10.19
N ASN A 25 -9.81 4.46 -10.45
CA ASN A 25 -8.60 4.58 -9.63
C ASN A 25 -8.91 5.06 -8.21
N GLU A 26 -9.87 5.99 -8.05
CA GLU A 26 -10.24 6.54 -6.75
C GLU A 26 -11.06 5.54 -5.92
N ASN A 27 -12.02 4.84 -6.54
CA ASN A 27 -13.01 4.06 -5.78
C ASN A 27 -12.72 2.57 -5.68
N ILE A 28 -11.99 1.96 -6.63
CA ILE A 28 -11.87 0.50 -6.70
C ILE A 28 -10.43 0.05 -6.44
N LYS A 29 -9.45 0.74 -7.03
CA LYS A 29 -8.03 0.32 -6.95
C LYS A 29 -7.42 0.46 -5.56
N GLU A 30 -7.82 1.47 -4.79
CA GLU A 30 -7.26 1.72 -3.45
C GLU A 30 -7.75 0.70 -2.40
N HIS A 31 -8.83 -0.05 -2.70
CA HIS A 31 -9.38 -1.09 -1.81
C HIS A 31 -8.91 -2.52 -2.15
N GLU A 32 -8.04 -2.69 -3.16
CA GLU A 32 -7.49 -4.01 -3.45
C GLU A 32 -6.40 -4.40 -2.44
N PRO A 33 -6.33 -5.69 -2.02
CA PRO A 33 -5.32 -6.17 -1.09
C PRO A 33 -3.92 -5.95 -1.66
N GLN A 34 -3.11 -5.19 -0.93
CA GLN A 34 -1.83 -4.69 -1.39
C GLN A 34 -0.69 -5.22 -0.53
N ARG A 35 0.51 -5.34 -1.11
CA ARG A 35 1.68 -5.82 -0.36
C ARG A 35 1.92 -4.95 0.86
N LEU A 36 2.17 -5.59 1.99
CA LEU A 36 2.39 -4.94 3.28
C LEU A 36 3.45 -3.84 3.20
N ALA A 37 4.62 -4.12 2.62
CA ALA A 37 5.69 -3.12 2.47
C ALA A 37 5.27 -1.87 1.67
N LYS A 38 4.37 -2.02 0.68
CA LYS A 38 3.85 -0.89 -0.09
C LYS A 38 2.88 -0.06 0.74
N VAL A 39 2.04 -0.71 1.55
CA VAL A 39 1.10 -0.04 2.44
C VAL A 39 1.83 0.74 3.53
N LEU A 40 2.87 0.16 4.13
CA LEU A 40 3.73 0.84 5.11
C LEU A 40 4.43 2.08 4.52
N ALA A 41 4.99 1.93 3.31
CA ALA A 41 5.65 3.04 2.63
C ALA A 41 4.65 4.15 2.25
N ALA A 42 3.46 3.78 1.80
CA ALA A 42 2.40 4.74 1.46
C ALA A 42 1.87 5.47 2.69
N ALA A 43 1.88 4.83 3.86
CA ALA A 43 1.58 5.44 5.15
C ALA A 43 2.71 6.36 5.69
N GLY A 44 3.85 6.45 5.00
CA GLY A 44 4.96 7.31 5.38
C GLY A 44 5.87 6.72 6.49
N VAL A 45 5.81 5.41 6.75
CA VAL A 45 6.64 4.78 7.79
C VAL A 45 8.12 4.82 7.43
N ALA A 46 8.48 4.38 6.23
CA ALA A 46 9.85 4.41 5.71
C ALA A 46 9.85 4.16 4.19
N SER A 47 11.05 4.10 3.59
CA SER A 47 11.20 3.64 2.21
C SER A 47 10.70 2.20 2.07
N ARG A 48 10.40 1.76 0.84
CA ARG A 48 9.92 0.38 0.60
C ARG A 48 10.92 -0.67 1.10
N ARG A 49 12.22 -0.44 0.92
CA ARG A 49 13.30 -1.37 1.33
C ARG A 49 13.42 -1.44 2.84
N THR A 50 13.46 -0.29 3.50
CA THR A 50 13.48 -0.23 4.96
C THR A 50 12.21 -0.82 5.56
N CYS A 51 11.05 -0.67 4.91
CA CYS A 51 9.82 -1.35 5.32
C CYS A 51 9.96 -2.88 5.25
N GLU A 52 10.59 -3.43 4.20
CA GLU A 52 10.85 -4.87 4.09
C GLU A 52 11.76 -5.35 5.23
N GLU A 53 12.81 -4.59 5.57
CA GLU A 53 13.69 -4.89 6.70
C GLU A 53 12.96 -4.87 8.05
N LEU A 54 12.08 -3.89 8.28
CA LEU A 54 11.28 -3.82 9.50
C LEU A 54 10.35 -5.03 9.67
N ILE A 55 9.81 -5.55 8.56
CA ILE A 55 9.01 -6.77 8.54
C ILE A 55 9.89 -7.97 8.89
N PHE A 56 11.08 -8.11 8.29
CA PHE A 56 12.01 -9.19 8.62
C PHE A 56 12.45 -9.17 10.08
N GLN A 57 12.61 -7.98 10.66
CA GLN A 57 12.92 -7.80 12.09
C GLN A 57 11.74 -8.11 13.02
N GLY A 58 10.55 -8.43 12.50
CA GLY A 58 9.36 -8.72 13.30
C GLY A 58 8.79 -7.49 14.02
N LYS A 59 9.12 -6.27 13.56
CA LYS A 59 8.65 -5.01 14.16
C LYS A 59 7.26 -4.59 13.73
N VAL A 60 6.62 -5.39 12.87
CA VAL A 60 5.31 -5.11 12.28
C VAL A 60 4.33 -6.20 12.69
N THR A 61 3.19 -5.78 13.23
CA THR A 61 2.09 -6.66 13.61
C THR A 61 0.84 -6.32 12.81
N VAL A 62 0.19 -7.34 12.26
CA VAL A 62 -1.08 -7.22 11.52
C VAL A 62 -2.14 -8.00 12.29
N ASN A 63 -3.23 -7.35 12.66
CA ASN A 63 -4.33 -7.95 13.41
C ASN A 63 -3.89 -8.68 14.70
N GLY A 64 -2.81 -8.20 15.34
CA GLY A 64 -2.24 -8.79 16.56
C GLY A 64 -1.15 -9.84 16.34
N SER A 65 -0.90 -10.29 15.11
CA SER A 65 0.14 -11.27 14.79
C SER A 65 1.38 -10.62 14.18
N VAL A 66 2.56 -10.97 14.68
CA VAL A 66 3.84 -10.55 14.10
C VAL A 66 3.99 -11.13 12.69
N CYS A 67 4.14 -10.26 11.70
CA CYS A 67 4.29 -10.67 10.30
C CYS A 67 5.74 -10.51 9.87
N THR A 68 6.40 -11.64 9.58
CA THR A 68 7.79 -11.66 9.05
C THR A 68 7.86 -11.85 7.53
N ALA A 69 6.74 -12.15 6.88
CA ALA A 69 6.67 -12.34 5.44
C ALA A 69 6.36 -11.01 4.72
N PRO A 70 7.29 -10.44 3.93
CA PRO A 70 7.05 -9.18 3.21
C PRO A 70 6.08 -9.32 2.02
N GLN A 71 5.81 -10.56 1.59
CA GLN A 71 4.88 -10.87 0.50
C GLN A 71 3.42 -10.87 0.93
N THR A 72 3.14 -10.72 2.23
CA THR A 72 1.78 -10.68 2.77
C THR A 72 1.00 -9.53 2.15
N LYS A 73 -0.21 -9.82 1.67
CA LYS A 73 -1.14 -8.81 1.17
C LYS A 73 -2.09 -8.44 2.30
N VAL A 74 -2.26 -7.14 2.51
CA VAL A 74 -3.10 -6.57 3.56
C VAL A 74 -4.02 -5.52 2.95
N ASP A 75 -5.20 -5.36 3.54
CA ASP A 75 -6.17 -4.33 3.17
C ASP A 75 -6.22 -3.28 4.28
N ILE A 76 -5.80 -2.04 3.99
CA ILE A 76 -5.77 -0.93 4.97
C ILE A 76 -7.17 -0.60 5.53
N SER A 77 -8.23 -0.94 4.80
CA SER A 77 -9.61 -0.66 5.21
C SER A 77 -10.05 -1.60 6.33
N LYS A 78 -9.64 -2.86 6.24
CA LYS A 78 -10.08 -3.97 7.09
C LYS A 78 -9.08 -4.31 8.18
N ASP A 79 -7.79 -4.37 7.83
CA ASP A 79 -6.74 -4.83 8.72
C ASP A 79 -6.21 -3.69 9.61
N SER A 80 -5.86 -4.04 10.85
CA SER A 80 -5.19 -3.14 11.78
C SER A 80 -3.70 -3.46 11.83
N ILE A 81 -2.90 -2.52 11.33
CA ILE A 81 -1.44 -2.64 11.23
C ILE A 81 -0.80 -1.76 12.29
N TYR A 82 0.14 -2.31 13.05
CA TYR A 82 0.98 -1.58 13.98
C TYR A 82 2.46 -1.79 13.64
N VAL A 83 3.24 -0.72 13.80
CA VAL A 83 4.69 -0.72 13.63
C VAL A 83 5.30 -0.16 14.91
N ASN A 84 6.17 -0.93 15.56
CA ASN A 84 6.77 -0.54 16.85
C ASN A 84 5.74 -0.08 17.90
N GLY A 85 4.56 -0.69 17.93
CA GLY A 85 3.46 -0.32 18.85
C GLY A 85 2.59 0.85 18.37
N ASN A 86 2.99 1.58 17.33
CA ASN A 86 2.19 2.69 16.79
C ASN A 86 1.26 2.19 15.68
N ARG A 87 -0.03 2.52 15.80
CA ARG A 87 -1.03 2.20 14.79
C ARG A 87 -0.86 3.10 13.57
N ILE A 88 -0.89 2.52 12.38
CA ILE A 88 -0.86 3.27 11.14
C ILE A 88 -2.24 3.90 10.86
N SER A 89 -2.24 5.16 10.41
CA SER A 89 -3.45 5.84 9.95
C SER A 89 -3.99 5.18 8.69
N LYS A 90 -5.32 5.00 8.64
CA LYS A 90 -6.02 4.50 7.44
C LYS A 90 -6.01 5.50 6.28
N LYS A 91 -5.76 6.78 6.57
CA LYS A 91 -5.71 7.84 5.55
C LYS A 91 -4.28 7.98 5.05
N LEU A 92 -4.08 7.73 3.75
CA LEU A 92 -2.82 8.01 3.08
C LEU A 92 -2.63 9.53 2.93
N PRO A 93 -1.39 10.03 3.02
CA PRO A 93 -1.08 11.42 2.71
C PRO A 93 -1.40 11.75 1.23
N PRO A 94 -1.70 13.02 0.93
CA PRO A 94 -1.95 13.45 -0.44
C PRO A 94 -0.71 13.24 -1.33
N LYS A 95 -0.94 12.88 -2.59
CA LYS A 95 0.13 12.67 -3.58
C LYS A 95 0.69 14.03 -4.02
N LEU A 96 1.98 14.25 -3.81
CA LEU A 96 2.72 15.42 -4.31
C LEU A 96 3.50 15.04 -5.58
N TYR A 97 3.34 15.84 -6.63
CA TYR A 97 4.00 15.61 -7.92
C TYR A 97 4.92 16.78 -8.25
N PHE A 98 6.18 16.50 -8.54
CA PHE A 98 7.17 17.48 -8.97
C PHE A 98 7.72 17.11 -10.34
N ALA A 99 7.85 18.10 -11.22
CA ALA A 99 8.57 17.97 -12.48
C ALA A 99 9.96 18.57 -12.30
N VAL A 100 11.01 17.78 -12.51
CA VAL A 100 12.40 18.21 -12.33
C VAL A 100 13.12 18.13 -13.67
N ASN A 101 13.59 19.28 -14.17
CA ASN A 101 14.52 19.32 -15.28
C ASN A 101 15.94 19.09 -14.74
N LYS A 102 16.42 17.86 -14.85
CA LYS A 102 17.66 17.45 -14.19
C LYS A 102 18.89 17.85 -15.03
N PRO A 103 19.84 18.63 -14.48
CA PRO A 103 21.07 18.97 -15.20
C PRO A 103 22.04 17.78 -15.27
N LYS A 104 22.99 17.84 -16.21
CA LYS A 104 24.02 16.81 -16.40
C LYS A 104 24.89 16.69 -15.14
N GLY A 105 25.30 15.46 -14.78
CA GLY A 105 26.15 15.18 -13.62
C GLY A 105 25.41 14.92 -12.30
N VAL A 106 24.09 15.13 -12.26
CA VAL A 106 23.28 14.78 -11.08
C VAL A 106 22.79 13.33 -11.21
N TYR A 107 23.01 12.51 -10.17
CA TYR A 107 22.46 11.16 -10.07
C TYR A 107 21.27 11.14 -9.10
N LEU A 108 20.22 10.40 -9.47
CA LEU A 108 19.06 10.22 -8.59
C LEU A 108 19.20 8.81 -8.05
N LEU A 109 19.65 8.72 -6.81
CA LEU A 109 19.90 7.46 -6.13
C LEU A 109 18.74 7.22 -5.16
N ILE A 110 18.32 5.97 -5.09
CA ILE A 110 17.33 5.49 -4.12
C ILE A 110 18.13 4.71 -3.08
N ARG A 111 18.06 5.13 -1.81
CA ARG A 111 18.74 4.45 -0.70
C ARG A 111 17.88 3.31 -0.15
#